data_AF-A0A973GM64-F1
#
_entry.id   AF-A0A973GM64-F1
#
_cell.length_a   1.000
_cell.length_b   1.000
_cell.length_c   1.000
_cell.angle_alpha   90.00
_cell.angle_beta   90.00
_cell.angle_gamma   90.00
#
_symmetry.space_group_name_H-M   'P 1'
#
loop_
_entity.id
_entity.type
_entity.pdbx_description
1 polymer ?
#
loop_
_entity_poly.entity_id
_entity_poly.type
_entity_poly.pdbx_seq_one_letter_code
_entity_poly.pdbx_strand_id
1 'polypeptide(L)'
;MLSVGDRVSATISGWDPGNIISDVVFTNKNSMSVGQIQDFLNSKVPVCDTAGTQPSEYGGGTRAEWAANASLHPIMGAFYPPFTCLKDYTENGLTSAQIIYNVAQQYQINPQVLIVLLQKEQGLVTDTWPSPMQYRSATGYGCPDTSVCDTKYYGFTRQLYWAATGFHSIVTNTPAWSNPYGSGSSWFSSFILGQNSIKWHPDFNSGSVDAQGNIIWENRCGQGIVNIQNLATVALYTYTPYQPNQSAINSGYGNGDACSSYGNRNFYLYFTDWFNSTQIPINCVGTEKPNSFVRSFYNPRTFDHFYSALDCDISFLERLGYINEGAKFNTTPSDAPWAVPIYRYYNPDTGMHVWTAAFSTPEELAASKTGYQTEAGIVFYTVSADMPGITPIASFYNPKTYLHALGTTPTDQEISDIKKRAGYDLEGTVFYSQ
;
A
#
# COMPACT_ATOMS: atom_id res chain seq x y z
N MET A 1 15.94 -15.39 23.71
CA MET A 1 14.98 -16.26 23.00
C MET A 1 13.74 -16.41 23.86
N LEU A 2 12.62 -15.77 23.51
CA LEU A 2 11.33 -16.05 24.16
C LEU A 2 10.67 -17.24 23.46
N SER A 3 10.18 -18.16 24.28
CA SER A 3 9.39 -19.33 23.91
C SER A 3 8.19 -18.91 23.04
N VAL A 4 8.26 -19.29 21.76
CA VAL A 4 7.13 -19.26 20.84
C VAL A 4 6.30 -20.49 21.17
N GLY A 5 5.22 -20.30 21.95
CA GLY A 5 4.17 -21.31 22.04
C GLY A 5 3.61 -21.55 20.64
N ASP A 6 3.75 -22.78 20.17
CA ASP A 6 3.25 -23.38 18.93
C ASP A 6 2.33 -22.48 18.08
N ARG A 7 2.93 -21.72 17.15
CA ARG A 7 2.19 -21.23 15.98
C ARG A 7 2.63 -22.06 14.79
N VAL A 8 1.75 -22.97 14.41
CA VAL A 8 1.84 -23.80 13.21
C VAL A 8 2.29 -22.93 12.03
N SER A 9 3.35 -23.39 11.34
CA SER A 9 3.82 -22.89 10.04
C SER A 9 2.66 -22.93 9.05
N ALA A 10 1.98 -21.80 8.91
CA ALA A 10 0.99 -21.58 7.87
C ALA A 10 1.68 -20.84 6.72
N THR A 11 1.54 -21.37 5.51
CA THR A 11 1.89 -20.69 4.27
C THR A 11 1.25 -19.31 4.25
N ILE A 12 1.99 -18.28 3.83
CA ILE A 12 1.47 -16.91 3.74
C ILE A 12 0.42 -16.87 2.63
N SER A 13 -0.85 -16.83 3.03
CA SER A 13 -1.98 -16.69 2.10
C SER A 13 -2.06 -15.25 1.58
N GLY A 14 -2.35 -15.08 0.28
CA GLY A 14 -2.55 -13.77 -0.34
C GLY A 14 -1.29 -12.93 -0.56
N TRP A 15 -0.09 -13.48 -0.36
CA TRP A 15 1.17 -12.80 -0.67
C TRP A 15 1.34 -12.64 -2.19
N ASP A 16 1.45 -11.39 -2.64
CA ASP A 16 1.87 -11.03 -4.00
C ASP A 16 3.11 -10.10 -3.90
N PRO A 17 4.29 -10.53 -4.38
CA PRO A 17 5.49 -9.69 -4.33
C PRO A 17 5.35 -8.42 -5.19
N GLY A 18 4.44 -8.39 -6.17
CA GLY A 18 4.14 -7.23 -7.01
C GLY A 18 3.07 -6.30 -6.45
N ASN A 19 2.31 -6.74 -5.45
CA ASN A 19 1.25 -5.98 -4.79
C ASN A 19 1.20 -6.33 -3.30
N ILE A 20 2.24 -5.91 -2.55
CA ILE A 20 2.35 -6.22 -1.12
C ILE A 20 1.21 -5.57 -0.34
N ILE A 21 0.87 -4.33 -0.70
CA ILE A 21 -0.21 -3.52 -0.14
C ILE A 21 -0.68 -2.54 -1.21
N SER A 22 -1.99 -2.30 -1.29
CA SER A 22 -2.51 -1.36 -2.28
C SER A 22 -2.18 0.09 -1.91
N ASP A 23 -2.04 0.97 -2.90
CA ASP A 23 -1.84 2.41 -2.69
C ASP A 23 -2.90 3.01 -1.78
N VAL A 24 -4.12 2.52 -1.88
CA VAL A 24 -5.28 2.97 -1.11
C VAL A 24 -5.14 2.64 0.37
N VAL A 25 -4.80 1.38 0.69
CA VAL A 25 -4.59 1.00 2.09
C VAL A 25 -3.35 1.72 2.60
N PHE A 26 -2.30 1.82 1.80
CA PHE A 26 -1.03 2.43 2.20
C PHE A 26 -1.15 3.95 2.49
N THR A 27 -2.00 4.66 1.75
CA THR A 27 -2.18 6.13 1.87
C THR A 27 -3.42 6.53 2.68
N ASN A 28 -4.18 5.57 3.23
CA ASN A 28 -5.33 5.86 4.08
C ASN A 28 -4.92 6.41 5.46
N LYS A 29 -4.54 7.68 5.51
CA LYS A 29 -4.18 8.40 6.73
C LYS A 29 -5.27 8.42 7.81
N ASN A 30 -6.53 8.18 7.41
CA ASN A 30 -7.69 8.19 8.30
C ASN A 30 -8.03 6.81 8.87
N SER A 31 -7.19 5.79 8.64
CA SER A 31 -7.46 4.42 9.12
C SER A 31 -7.49 4.29 10.65
N MET A 32 -6.84 5.21 11.37
CA MET A 32 -6.85 5.25 12.84
C MET A 32 -6.81 6.71 13.35
N SER A 33 -7.65 7.01 14.33
CA SER A 33 -7.55 8.18 15.19
C SER A 33 -6.45 8.01 16.24
N VAL A 34 -6.06 9.10 16.91
CA VAL A 34 -5.09 9.08 18.03
C VAL A 34 -5.51 8.08 19.11
N GLY A 35 -6.80 8.06 19.48
CA GLY A 35 -7.34 7.14 20.47
C GLY A 35 -7.20 5.68 20.02
N GLN A 36 -7.57 5.37 18.79
CA GLN A 36 -7.42 4.01 18.23
C GLN A 36 -5.95 3.57 18.16
N ILE A 37 -5.01 4.48 17.86
CA ILE A 37 -3.58 4.16 17.89
C ILE A 37 -3.15 3.85 19.32
N GLN A 38 -3.54 4.67 20.29
CA GLN A 38 -3.21 4.45 21.70
C GLN A 38 -3.79 3.12 22.22
N ASP A 39 -5.04 2.82 21.92
CA ASP A 39 -5.71 1.57 22.31
C ASP A 39 -5.02 0.36 21.69
N PHE A 40 -4.62 0.46 20.41
CA PHE A 40 -3.84 -0.57 19.75
C PHE A 40 -2.50 -0.82 20.45
N LEU A 41 -1.73 0.23 20.74
CA LEU A 41 -0.44 0.11 21.45
C LEU A 41 -0.62 -0.49 22.85
N ASN A 42 -1.67 -0.08 23.57
CA ASN A 42 -2.03 -0.68 24.85
C ASN A 42 -2.33 -2.18 24.73
N SER A 43 -3.01 -2.60 23.66
CA SER A 43 -3.34 -4.01 23.43
C SER A 43 -2.12 -4.89 23.14
N LYS A 44 -1.06 -4.33 22.56
CA LYS A 44 0.16 -5.07 22.20
C LYS A 44 1.09 -5.28 23.39
N VAL A 45 1.11 -4.34 24.33
CA VAL A 45 1.89 -4.43 25.58
C VAL A 45 1.01 -4.05 26.77
N PRO A 46 0.14 -4.96 27.26
CA PRO A 46 -0.74 -4.63 28.40
C PRO A 46 0.03 -4.29 29.68
N VAL A 47 1.20 -4.90 29.87
CA VAL A 47 2.09 -4.67 31.02
C VAL A 47 3.49 -4.37 30.51
N CYS A 48 4.01 -3.19 30.86
CA CYS A 48 5.40 -2.83 30.62
C CYS A 48 6.27 -3.37 31.75
N ASP A 49 7.44 -3.95 31.44
CA ASP A 49 8.41 -4.34 32.45
C ASP A 49 9.27 -3.13 32.86
N THR A 50 8.62 -2.07 33.34
CA THR A 50 9.26 -0.77 33.61
C THR A 50 10.45 -0.87 34.57
N ALA A 51 10.38 -1.77 35.56
CA ALA A 51 11.45 -1.98 36.52
C ALA A 51 12.48 -3.02 36.07
N GLY A 52 12.29 -3.67 34.92
CA GLY A 52 13.19 -4.71 34.40
C GLY A 52 13.24 -5.96 35.27
N THR A 53 12.14 -6.30 35.93
CA THR A 53 12.07 -7.41 36.91
C THR A 53 11.88 -8.77 36.27
N GLN A 54 11.48 -8.82 35.00
CA GLN A 54 11.33 -10.08 34.29
C GLN A 54 12.69 -10.69 33.94
N PRO A 55 12.78 -12.03 33.76
CA PRO A 55 14.01 -12.68 33.32
C PRO A 55 14.52 -12.15 31.98
N SER A 56 15.82 -11.93 31.87
CA SER A 56 16.47 -11.52 30.61
C SER A 56 16.51 -12.67 29.60
N GLU A 57 16.12 -12.40 28.37
CA GLU A 57 16.20 -13.30 27.22
C GLU A 57 17.64 -13.68 26.82
N TYR A 58 18.60 -12.93 27.35
CA TYR A 58 20.03 -13.06 27.11
C TYR A 58 20.77 -13.68 28.30
N GLY A 59 20.04 -14.12 29.33
CA GLY A 59 20.60 -14.65 30.58
C GLY A 59 21.11 -13.56 31.52
N GLY A 60 21.79 -13.95 32.60
CA GLY A 60 22.38 -13.00 33.55
C GLY A 60 21.43 -12.41 34.60
N GLY A 61 20.28 -13.03 34.83
CA GLY A 61 19.30 -12.61 35.84
C GLY A 61 18.09 -11.90 35.25
N THR A 62 17.63 -10.86 35.92
CA THR A 62 16.57 -9.96 35.48
C THR A 62 17.05 -9.05 34.34
N ARG A 63 16.10 -8.49 33.58
CA ARG A 63 16.38 -7.53 32.51
C ARG A 63 17.11 -6.27 33.02
N ALA A 64 16.78 -5.81 34.23
CA ALA A 64 17.49 -4.69 34.87
C ALA A 64 18.94 -5.04 35.18
N GLU A 65 19.21 -6.24 35.72
CA GLU A 65 20.58 -6.71 36.02
C GLU A 65 21.40 -6.87 34.73
N TRP A 66 20.79 -7.45 33.70
CA TRP A 66 21.44 -7.60 32.40
C TRP A 66 21.76 -6.25 31.75
N ALA A 67 20.80 -5.31 31.74
CA ALA A 67 20.97 -3.98 31.18
C ALA A 67 22.03 -3.15 31.94
N ALA A 68 22.15 -3.38 33.26
CA ALA A 68 23.15 -2.72 34.09
C ALA A 68 24.59 -3.21 33.84
N ASN A 69 24.79 -4.26 33.04
CA ASN A 69 26.13 -4.75 32.72
C ASN A 69 26.92 -3.73 31.88
N ALA A 70 27.84 -3.02 32.53
CA ALA A 70 28.67 -1.98 31.93
C ALA A 70 29.52 -2.44 30.74
N SER A 71 29.83 -3.74 30.65
CA SER A 71 30.58 -4.28 29.52
C SER A 71 29.78 -4.30 28.21
N LEU A 72 28.44 -4.20 28.26
CA LEU A 72 27.58 -4.18 27.08
C LEU A 72 27.32 -2.76 26.54
N HIS A 73 27.52 -1.72 27.35
CA HIS A 73 27.19 -0.34 26.98
C HIS A 73 27.94 0.22 25.77
N PRO A 74 29.22 -0.14 25.51
CA PRO A 74 29.90 0.29 24.28
C PRO A 74 29.27 -0.25 23.00
N ILE A 75 28.55 -1.37 23.07
CA ILE A 75 27.97 -2.07 21.93
C ILE A 75 26.47 -1.73 21.77
N MET A 76 25.74 -1.66 22.88
CA MET A 76 24.27 -1.54 22.88
C MET A 76 23.78 -0.15 23.31
N GLY A 77 24.68 0.72 23.78
CA GLY A 77 24.34 1.94 24.50
C GLY A 77 24.04 1.66 25.97
N ALA A 78 24.35 2.62 26.83
CA ALA A 78 23.97 2.55 28.23
C ALA A 78 22.44 2.62 28.36
N PHE A 79 21.83 1.62 29.02
CA PHE A 79 20.39 1.52 29.20
C PHE A 79 20.08 0.89 30.55
N TYR A 80 19.17 1.50 31.30
CA TYR A 80 18.81 1.13 32.66
C TYR A 80 17.32 1.45 32.89
N PRO A 81 16.65 0.81 33.86
CA PRO A 81 15.29 1.20 34.24
C PRO A 81 15.24 2.65 34.79
N PRO A 82 14.08 3.34 34.72
CA PRO A 82 12.80 2.82 34.25
C PRO A 82 12.73 2.67 32.72
N PHE A 83 12.27 1.51 32.27
CA PHE A 83 12.01 1.25 30.86
C PHE A 83 10.64 1.78 30.47
N THR A 84 10.57 2.44 29.31
CA THR A 84 9.33 3.03 28.79
C THR A 84 8.91 2.27 27.55
N CYS A 85 7.77 1.60 27.61
CA CYS A 85 7.18 0.92 26.46
C CYS A 85 6.57 1.93 25.49
N LEU A 86 6.45 1.57 24.22
CA LEU A 86 5.98 2.49 23.17
C LEU A 86 4.64 3.13 23.52
N LYS A 87 3.72 2.38 24.14
CA LYS A 87 2.40 2.86 24.57
C LYS A 87 2.45 4.02 25.58
N ASP A 88 3.51 4.11 26.39
CA ASP A 88 3.71 5.14 27.43
C ASP A 88 4.77 6.17 27.01
N TYR A 89 5.39 6.00 25.84
CA TYR A 89 6.46 6.88 25.38
C TYR A 89 5.94 8.26 24.99
N THR A 90 6.69 9.29 25.40
CA THR A 90 6.42 10.69 25.04
C THR A 90 7.69 11.36 24.56
N GLU A 91 7.57 12.22 23.55
CA GLU A 91 8.66 13.05 23.05
C GLU A 91 8.13 14.48 22.83
N ASN A 92 8.81 15.48 23.39
CA ASN A 92 8.41 16.89 23.31
C ASN A 92 6.95 17.16 23.73
N GLY A 93 6.48 16.46 24.76
CA GLY A 93 5.11 16.61 25.30
C GLY A 93 4.01 15.91 24.49
N LEU A 94 4.36 15.18 23.43
CA LEU A 94 3.42 14.38 22.64
C LEU A 94 3.59 12.89 22.95
N THR A 95 2.48 12.16 23.03
CA THR A 95 2.52 10.68 23.11
C THR A 95 2.98 10.08 21.78
N SER A 96 3.55 8.88 21.82
CA SER A 96 3.87 8.11 20.61
C SER A 96 2.67 7.99 19.66
N ALA A 97 1.47 7.75 20.19
CA ALA A 97 0.23 7.70 19.42
C ALA A 97 -0.08 9.01 18.68
N GLN A 98 0.08 10.15 19.36
CA GLN A 98 -0.11 11.47 18.76
C GLN A 98 0.95 11.77 17.70
N ILE A 99 2.21 11.37 17.93
CA ILE A 99 3.30 11.54 16.97
C ILE A 99 3.03 10.71 15.70
N ILE A 100 2.67 9.43 15.84
CA ILE A 100 2.30 8.56 14.70
C ILE A 100 1.15 9.18 13.90
N TYR A 101 0.09 9.64 14.59
CA TYR A 101 -1.05 10.28 13.95
C TYR A 101 -0.64 11.56 13.20
N ASN A 102 0.15 12.44 13.82
CA ASN A 102 0.56 13.70 13.20
C ASN A 102 1.38 13.47 11.93
N VAL A 103 2.33 12.53 11.98
CA VAL A 103 3.15 12.17 10.82
C VAL A 103 2.28 11.55 9.72
N ALA A 104 1.39 10.62 10.08
CA ALA A 104 0.45 10.01 9.14
C ALA A 104 -0.42 11.07 8.44
N GLN A 105 -0.94 12.04 9.18
CA GLN A 105 -1.76 13.13 8.62
C GLN A 105 -0.97 14.05 7.70
N GLN A 106 0.24 14.43 8.11
CA GLN A 106 1.12 15.32 7.36
C GLN A 106 1.54 14.71 6.01
N TYR A 107 1.91 13.42 6.02
CA TYR A 107 2.45 12.72 4.86
C TYR A 107 1.44 11.82 4.16
N GLN A 108 0.17 11.88 4.56
CA GLN A 108 -0.91 11.10 3.96
C GLN A 108 -0.57 9.59 3.87
N ILE A 109 0.05 9.06 4.93
CA ILE A 109 0.40 7.65 5.07
C ILE A 109 -0.53 7.04 6.09
N ASN A 110 -0.96 5.81 5.86
CA ASN A 110 -1.77 5.07 6.80
C ASN A 110 -1.00 4.86 8.14
N PRO A 111 -1.55 5.29 9.30
CA PRO A 111 -0.89 5.10 10.59
C PRO A 111 -0.58 3.62 10.92
N GLN A 112 -1.37 2.67 10.42
CA GLN A 112 -1.11 1.23 10.51
C GLN A 112 0.20 0.83 9.82
N VAL A 113 0.52 1.44 8.67
CA VAL A 113 1.80 1.21 7.96
C VAL A 113 2.97 1.67 8.82
N LEU A 114 2.86 2.85 9.44
CA LEU A 114 3.91 3.38 10.33
C LEU A 114 4.10 2.49 11.57
N ILE A 115 3.01 2.00 12.15
CA ILE A 115 3.05 1.07 13.29
C ILE A 115 3.74 -0.25 12.89
N VAL A 116 3.39 -0.83 11.74
CA VAL A 116 4.05 -2.05 11.24
C VAL A 116 5.53 -1.80 10.97
N LEU A 117 5.88 -0.62 10.45
CA LEU A 117 7.28 -0.25 10.23
C LEU A 117 8.08 -0.23 11.54
N LEU A 118 7.55 0.39 12.60
CA LEU A 118 8.18 0.39 13.93
C LEU A 118 8.44 -1.03 14.46
N GLN A 119 7.49 -1.95 14.25
CA GLN A 119 7.66 -3.35 14.62
C GLN A 119 8.72 -4.04 13.77
N LYS A 120 8.66 -3.87 12.45
CA LYS A 120 9.55 -4.52 11.51
C LYS A 120 11.01 -4.12 11.72
N GLU A 121 11.25 -2.84 12.00
CA GLU A 121 12.60 -2.27 12.05
C GLU A 121 13.25 -2.36 13.43
N GLN A 122 12.47 -2.28 14.52
CA GLN A 122 13.00 -2.24 15.88
C GLN A 122 12.27 -3.14 16.89
N GLY A 123 11.27 -3.92 16.46
CA GLY A 123 10.43 -4.73 17.37
C GLY A 123 9.60 -3.89 18.36
N LEU A 124 9.55 -2.57 18.15
CA LEU A 124 9.24 -1.60 19.20
C LEU A 124 7.79 -1.67 19.70
N VAL A 125 6.86 -2.15 18.87
CA VAL A 125 5.42 -2.19 19.18
C VAL A 125 5.08 -3.27 20.20
N THR A 126 5.85 -4.37 20.22
CA THR A 126 5.62 -5.52 21.10
C THR A 126 6.65 -5.66 22.22
N ASP A 127 7.65 -4.78 22.24
CA ASP A 127 8.71 -4.80 23.22
C ASP A 127 8.23 -4.26 24.58
N THR A 128 8.53 -5.03 25.62
CA THR A 128 8.12 -4.76 27.01
C THR A 128 9.19 -4.04 27.82
N TRP A 129 10.38 -3.83 27.25
CA TRP A 129 11.50 -3.13 27.88
C TRP A 129 12.42 -2.44 26.84
N PRO A 130 11.89 -1.58 25.96
CA PRO A 130 12.63 -1.09 24.80
C PRO A 130 13.77 -0.14 25.18
N SER A 131 14.91 -0.32 24.53
CA SER A 131 16.10 0.52 24.68
C SER A 131 15.94 1.93 24.08
N PRO A 132 16.74 2.93 24.51
CA PRO A 132 16.69 4.27 23.96
C PRO A 132 17.20 4.28 22.51
N MET A 133 18.02 3.29 22.14
CA MET A 133 18.50 3.10 20.78
C MET A 133 17.36 2.74 19.82
N GLN A 134 16.40 1.94 20.26
CA GLN A 134 15.21 1.64 19.45
C GLN A 134 14.41 2.92 19.19
N TYR A 135 14.24 3.83 20.16
CA TYR A 135 13.58 5.12 19.91
C TYR A 135 14.41 6.05 19.03
N ARG A 136 15.74 6.05 19.20
CA ARG A 136 16.68 6.87 18.43
C ARG A 136 16.61 6.53 16.93
N SER A 137 16.51 5.24 16.59
CA SER A 137 16.52 4.70 15.22
C SER A 137 15.25 3.89 14.91
N ALA A 138 14.09 4.37 15.37
CA ALA A 138 12.81 3.66 15.41
C ALA A 138 12.33 2.99 14.11
N THR A 139 12.72 3.53 12.96
CA THR A 139 12.34 2.99 11.65
C THR A 139 13.55 2.57 10.82
N GLY A 140 14.76 2.57 11.39
CA GLY A 140 16.00 2.31 10.67
C GLY A 140 16.34 3.35 9.60
N TYR A 141 15.63 4.48 9.53
CA TYR A 141 15.85 5.47 8.47
C TYR A 141 17.23 6.13 8.65
N GLY A 142 18.05 6.07 7.61
CA GLY A 142 19.42 6.58 7.65
C GLY A 142 20.40 5.68 8.42
N CYS A 143 20.10 4.39 8.57
CA CYS A 143 20.97 3.37 9.15
C CYS A 143 21.41 2.34 8.10
N PRO A 144 22.49 2.57 7.33
CA PRO A 144 23.00 1.57 6.39
C PRO A 144 23.60 0.37 7.12
N ASP A 145 23.47 -0.84 6.56
CA ASP A 145 24.01 -2.08 7.17
C ASP A 145 25.53 -2.07 7.38
N THR A 146 26.25 -1.23 6.63
CA THR A 146 27.72 -1.18 6.61
C THR A 146 28.32 0.04 7.32
N SER A 147 27.49 0.90 7.93
CA SER A 147 27.98 2.11 8.60
C SER A 147 27.11 2.50 9.81
N VAL A 148 27.62 3.43 10.61
CA VAL A 148 26.84 3.99 11.71
C VAL A 148 25.66 4.80 11.15
N CYS A 149 24.51 4.72 11.82
CA CYS A 149 23.35 5.52 11.46
C CYS A 149 23.67 7.02 11.46
N ASP A 150 23.17 7.75 10.47
CA ASP A 150 23.35 9.20 10.37
C ASP A 150 22.55 9.91 11.47
N THR A 151 23.30 10.61 12.34
CA THR A 151 22.78 11.39 13.48
C THR A 151 21.72 12.42 13.08
N LYS A 152 21.71 12.87 11.82
CA LYS A 152 20.67 13.75 11.26
C LYS A 152 19.28 13.14 11.36
N TYR A 153 19.12 11.84 11.49
CA TYR A 153 17.79 11.22 11.50
C TYR A 153 17.36 10.75 12.90
N TYR A 154 18.15 11.00 13.94
CA TYR A 154 17.86 10.49 15.28
C TYR A 154 16.63 11.12 15.94
N GLY A 155 15.92 10.30 16.71
CA GLY A 155 14.74 10.65 17.50
C GLY A 155 13.47 10.01 16.95
N PHE A 156 12.52 9.68 17.82
CA PHE A 156 11.34 8.89 17.45
C PHE A 156 10.48 9.63 16.41
N THR A 157 10.16 10.90 16.66
CA THR A 157 9.42 11.75 15.72
C THR A 157 10.18 11.89 14.40
N ARG A 158 11.50 12.04 14.46
CA ARG A 158 12.34 12.31 13.28
C ARG A 158 12.44 11.07 12.38
N GLN A 159 12.59 9.89 12.97
CA GLN A 159 12.57 8.61 12.25
C GLN A 159 11.25 8.41 11.50
N LEU A 160 10.12 8.57 12.19
CA LEU A 160 8.79 8.49 11.57
C LEU A 160 8.61 9.54 10.46
N TYR A 161 9.00 10.79 10.71
CA TYR A 161 8.93 11.88 9.75
C TYR A 161 9.66 11.55 8.45
N TRP A 162 10.91 11.09 8.52
CA TRP A 162 11.70 10.84 7.33
C TRP A 162 11.28 9.57 6.59
N ALA A 163 10.87 8.52 7.32
CA ALA A 163 10.28 7.34 6.71
C ALA A 163 8.99 7.69 5.94
N ALA A 164 8.08 8.42 6.58
CA ALA A 164 6.83 8.84 5.96
C ALA A 164 7.06 9.82 4.80
N THR A 165 8.08 10.69 4.88
CA THR A 165 8.49 11.57 3.77
C THR A 165 8.90 10.75 2.55
N GLY A 166 9.77 9.75 2.73
CA GLY A 166 10.21 8.87 1.65
C GLY A 166 9.04 8.12 1.01
N PHE A 167 8.18 7.51 1.83
CA PHE A 167 6.95 6.88 1.37
C PHE A 167 6.05 7.84 0.58
N HIS A 168 5.78 9.03 1.12
CA HIS A 168 4.92 10.02 0.49
C HIS A 168 5.45 10.50 -0.86
N SER A 169 6.76 10.74 -0.96
CA SER A 169 7.38 11.18 -2.22
C SER A 169 7.18 10.16 -3.35
N ILE A 170 7.26 8.87 -3.03
CA ILE A 170 7.09 7.79 -4.00
C ILE A 170 5.62 7.66 -4.40
N VAL A 171 4.70 7.58 -3.43
CA VAL A 171 3.27 7.31 -3.72
C VAL A 171 2.51 8.49 -4.32
N THR A 172 3.03 9.71 -4.21
CA THR A 172 2.46 10.88 -4.90
C THR A 172 3.11 11.16 -6.24
N ASN A 173 4.12 10.38 -6.63
CA ASN A 173 4.96 10.63 -7.81
C ASN A 173 5.43 12.09 -7.87
N THR A 174 5.58 12.75 -6.71
CA THR A 174 6.07 14.12 -6.69
C THR A 174 7.57 14.05 -6.94
N PRO A 175 8.11 14.84 -7.89
CA PRO A 175 9.54 15.10 -7.95
C PRO A 175 9.95 16.05 -6.80
N ALA A 176 9.48 15.77 -5.59
CA ALA A 176 9.97 16.42 -4.39
C ALA A 176 11.24 15.66 -3.97
N TRP A 177 12.34 16.01 -4.64
CA TRP A 177 13.70 15.50 -4.46
C TRP A 177 14.00 14.18 -5.16
N SER A 178 14.73 14.31 -6.28
CA SER A 178 15.98 13.58 -6.45
C SER A 178 16.57 13.27 -5.08
N ASN A 179 16.50 12.01 -4.63
CA ASN A 179 17.28 11.44 -3.56
C ASN A 179 17.62 12.45 -2.42
N PRO A 180 17.00 12.42 -1.23
CA PRO A 180 17.36 13.32 -0.11
C PRO A 180 18.85 13.30 0.30
N TYR A 181 19.66 12.42 -0.31
CA TYR A 181 21.11 12.29 -0.20
C TYR A 181 21.92 12.80 -1.43
N GLY A 182 21.27 13.41 -2.43
CA GLY A 182 21.87 13.93 -3.67
C GLY A 182 21.88 12.91 -4.83
N SER A 183 22.11 13.38 -6.05
CA SER A 183 22.12 12.56 -7.29
C SER A 183 23.27 11.54 -7.42
N GLY A 184 23.93 11.17 -6.31
CA GLY A 184 25.06 10.22 -6.26
C GLY A 184 24.95 9.12 -5.20
N SER A 185 23.87 9.10 -4.42
CA SER A 185 23.68 8.12 -3.34
C SER A 185 23.03 6.84 -3.87
N SER A 186 23.83 5.78 -3.98
CA SER A 186 23.43 4.42 -4.38
C SER A 186 22.53 3.69 -3.37
N TRP A 187 22.06 4.37 -2.31
CA TRP A 187 21.37 3.78 -1.16
C TRP A 187 19.90 3.43 -1.41
N PHE A 188 19.26 4.05 -2.40
CA PHE A 188 17.90 3.71 -2.81
C PHE A 188 17.94 3.07 -4.19
N SER A 189 17.59 1.79 -4.23
CA SER A 189 17.33 1.13 -5.50
C SER A 189 16.08 1.74 -6.12
N SER A 190 16.20 2.27 -7.34
CA SER A 190 15.09 2.84 -8.09
C SER A 190 14.20 1.71 -8.65
N PHE A 191 13.40 1.11 -7.77
CA PHE A 191 12.31 0.25 -8.21
C PHE A 191 11.25 1.10 -8.93
N ILE A 192 10.65 0.55 -9.96
CA ILE A 192 9.64 1.22 -10.80
C ILE A 192 8.37 0.37 -10.87
N LEU A 193 7.28 0.92 -11.41
CA LEU A 193 6.15 0.10 -11.83
C LEU A 193 6.59 -0.82 -12.99
N GLY A 194 6.02 -2.02 -13.05
CA GLY A 194 6.36 -3.03 -14.04
C GLY A 194 7.46 -4.00 -13.58
N GLN A 195 8.17 -4.59 -14.54
CA GLN A 195 9.14 -5.64 -14.26
C GLN A 195 10.41 -5.10 -13.59
N ASN A 196 10.71 -5.62 -12.41
CA ASN A 196 11.93 -5.33 -11.66
C ASN A 196 12.65 -6.64 -11.33
N SER A 197 13.98 -6.64 -11.46
CA SER A 197 14.80 -7.74 -10.97
C SER A 197 15.19 -7.48 -9.52
N ILE A 198 14.56 -8.19 -8.58
CA ILE A 198 14.74 -7.96 -7.14
C ILE A 198 15.47 -9.15 -6.51
N LYS A 199 16.52 -8.87 -5.72
CA LYS A 199 17.35 -9.90 -5.10
C LYS A 199 16.61 -10.59 -3.95
N TRP A 200 16.94 -11.85 -3.71
CA TRP A 200 16.40 -12.61 -2.57
C TRP A 200 17.11 -12.27 -1.25
N HIS A 201 18.37 -11.83 -1.30
CA HIS A 201 19.19 -11.59 -0.12
C HIS A 201 20.33 -10.58 -0.40
N PRO A 202 20.81 -9.81 0.61
CA PRO A 202 21.96 -8.91 0.51
C PRO A 202 23.31 -9.61 0.32
N ASP A 203 23.40 -10.93 0.54
CA ASP A 203 24.67 -11.67 0.52
C ASP A 203 25.27 -11.69 -0.89
N PHE A 204 26.18 -10.74 -1.10
CA PHE A 204 27.26 -10.83 -2.05
C PHE A 204 28.44 -11.38 -1.27
N ASN A 205 28.96 -12.55 -1.61
CA ASN A 205 30.29 -12.86 -1.13
C ASN A 205 31.19 -13.54 -2.15
N SER A 206 32.42 -13.04 -2.08
CA SER A 206 33.59 -13.28 -2.91
C SER A 206 34.01 -14.75 -2.90
N GLY A 207 33.81 -15.43 -4.03
CA GLY A 207 34.25 -16.83 -4.18
C GLY A 207 35.18 -17.05 -5.36
N SER A 208 35.18 -16.16 -6.34
CA SER A 208 35.89 -16.32 -7.60
C SER A 208 36.77 -15.09 -7.83
N VAL A 209 38.06 -15.32 -8.02
CA VAL A 209 38.96 -14.32 -8.62
C VAL A 209 39.06 -14.63 -10.10
N ASP A 210 39.00 -13.62 -10.96
CA ASP A 210 39.30 -13.82 -12.37
C ASP A 210 40.78 -14.23 -12.56
N ALA A 211 41.16 -14.58 -13.79
CA ALA A 211 42.55 -14.96 -14.09
C ALA A 211 43.56 -13.81 -13.86
N GLN A 212 43.09 -12.59 -13.58
CA GLN A 212 43.87 -11.40 -13.27
C GLN A 212 43.89 -11.08 -11.76
N GLY A 213 43.22 -11.88 -10.92
CA GLY A 213 43.18 -11.71 -9.47
C GLY A 213 42.12 -10.73 -8.97
N ASN A 214 41.18 -10.27 -9.82
CA ASN A 214 40.10 -9.38 -9.39
C ASN A 214 38.97 -10.18 -8.73
N ILE A 215 38.41 -9.67 -7.64
CA ILE A 215 37.25 -10.27 -6.98
C ILE A 215 36.02 -10.17 -7.89
N ILE A 216 35.40 -11.31 -8.20
CA ILE A 216 34.10 -11.39 -8.86
C ILE A 216 33.01 -11.38 -7.79
N TRP A 217 32.11 -10.40 -7.89
CA TRP A 217 30.94 -10.27 -7.01
C TRP A 217 29.75 -11.04 -7.60
N GLU A 218 29.56 -12.29 -7.18
CA GLU A 218 28.42 -13.10 -7.61
C GLU A 218 27.26 -12.99 -6.62
N ASN A 219 26.05 -12.84 -7.16
CA ASN A 219 24.82 -12.91 -6.36
C ASN A 219 24.52 -14.38 -6.01
N ARG A 220 25.04 -14.85 -4.88
CA ARG A 220 24.93 -16.25 -4.44
C ARG A 220 23.50 -16.72 -4.28
N CYS A 221 22.63 -15.86 -3.78
CA CYS A 221 21.25 -16.19 -3.51
C CYS A 221 20.33 -16.00 -4.71
N GLY A 222 20.80 -15.32 -5.76
CA GLY A 222 20.04 -15.03 -6.96
C GLY A 222 19.00 -13.93 -6.77
N GLN A 223 18.11 -13.84 -7.74
CA GLN A 223 17.06 -12.82 -7.83
C GLN A 223 15.85 -13.38 -8.57
N GLY A 224 14.71 -12.70 -8.45
CA GLY A 224 13.49 -13.00 -9.20
C GLY A 224 12.98 -11.76 -9.92
N ILE A 225 12.18 -11.97 -10.97
CA ILE A 225 11.46 -10.88 -11.63
C ILE A 225 10.13 -10.66 -10.90
N VAL A 226 9.93 -9.43 -10.41
CA VAL A 226 8.69 -8.99 -9.78
C VAL A 226 8.05 -7.95 -10.68
N ASN A 227 6.80 -8.17 -11.08
CA ASN A 227 5.99 -7.15 -11.73
C ASN A 227 5.34 -6.27 -10.67
N ILE A 228 5.93 -5.12 -10.34
CA ILE A 228 5.39 -4.21 -9.32
C ILE A 228 4.19 -3.46 -9.90
N GLN A 229 3.04 -3.56 -9.24
CA GLN A 229 1.74 -3.12 -9.73
C GLN A 229 1.29 -1.76 -9.17
N ASN A 230 1.92 -1.27 -8.09
CA ASN A 230 1.54 -0.02 -7.44
C ASN A 230 2.71 0.68 -6.74
N LEU A 231 2.53 1.98 -6.44
CA LEU A 231 3.60 2.82 -5.89
C LEU A 231 3.91 2.53 -4.41
N ALA A 232 2.96 2.00 -3.65
CA ALA A 232 3.15 1.55 -2.29
C ALA A 232 4.12 0.37 -2.22
N THR A 233 4.00 -0.57 -3.17
CA THR A 233 4.93 -1.68 -3.31
C THR A 233 6.31 -1.20 -3.76
N VAL A 234 6.38 -0.21 -4.67
CA VAL A 234 7.65 0.49 -4.96
C VAL A 234 8.25 1.06 -3.68
N ALA A 235 7.46 1.77 -2.87
CA ALA A 235 7.91 2.41 -1.64
C ALA A 235 8.46 1.40 -0.61
N LEU A 236 7.82 0.24 -0.47
CA LEU A 236 8.28 -0.84 0.41
C LEU A 236 9.60 -1.46 -0.06
N TYR A 237 9.75 -1.75 -1.36
CA TYR A 237 11.03 -2.25 -1.87
C TYR A 237 12.13 -1.20 -1.79
N THR A 238 11.84 0.07 -2.05
CA THR A 238 12.82 1.15 -1.88
C THR A 238 13.29 1.24 -0.42
N TYR A 239 12.41 0.99 0.55
CA TYR A 239 12.76 0.95 1.96
C TYR A 239 13.48 -0.35 2.36
N THR A 240 13.15 -1.47 1.73
CA THR A 240 13.72 -2.78 2.03
C THR A 240 13.93 -3.58 0.75
N PRO A 241 15.12 -3.50 0.13
CA PRO A 241 15.35 -3.85 -1.28
C PRO A 241 15.55 -5.34 -1.54
N TYR A 242 14.80 -6.21 -0.84
CA TYR A 242 14.85 -7.66 -1.00
C TYR A 242 13.43 -8.25 -1.02
N GLN A 243 13.20 -9.17 -1.94
CA GLN A 243 12.00 -10.01 -1.91
C GLN A 243 12.27 -11.30 -1.12
N PRO A 244 11.29 -11.81 -0.35
CA PRO A 244 11.41 -13.08 0.33
C PRO A 244 11.43 -14.24 -0.67
N ASN A 245 12.39 -15.16 -0.52
CA ASN A 245 12.39 -16.39 -1.31
C ASN A 245 11.28 -17.36 -0.83
N GLN A 246 11.09 -18.47 -1.54
CA GLN A 246 10.05 -19.44 -1.19
C GLN A 246 10.21 -20.02 0.22
N SER A 247 11.45 -20.20 0.71
CA SER A 247 11.72 -20.69 2.07
C SER A 247 11.25 -19.69 3.13
N ALA A 248 11.52 -18.40 2.92
CA ALA A 248 11.01 -17.32 3.76
C ALA A 248 9.46 -17.25 3.76
N ILE A 249 8.82 -17.48 2.61
CA ILE A 249 7.35 -17.51 2.50
C ILE A 249 6.77 -18.73 3.21
N ASN A 250 7.34 -19.92 3.03
CA ASN A 250 6.83 -21.15 3.64
C ASN A 250 6.96 -21.15 5.18
N SER A 251 7.92 -20.41 5.72
CA SER A 251 8.16 -20.34 7.16
C SER A 251 7.22 -19.42 7.92
N GLY A 252 6.43 -18.56 7.25
CA GLY A 252 5.57 -17.59 7.94
C GLY A 252 6.40 -16.66 8.83
N TYR A 253 6.16 -16.66 10.14
CA TYR A 253 7.00 -15.95 11.12
C TYR A 253 8.33 -16.64 11.45
N GLY A 254 8.51 -17.89 11.04
CA GLY A 254 9.72 -18.66 11.27
C GLY A 254 10.92 -18.23 10.43
N ASN A 255 12.00 -18.99 10.60
CA ASN A 255 13.23 -18.83 9.84
C ASN A 255 13.17 -19.64 8.54
N GLY A 256 13.61 -19.04 7.44
CA GLY A 256 13.86 -19.72 6.18
C GLY A 256 15.30 -20.25 6.10
N ASP A 257 15.81 -20.35 4.87
CA ASP A 257 17.18 -20.74 4.58
C ASP A 257 18.17 -19.56 4.61
N ALA A 258 19.44 -19.83 4.29
CA ALA A 258 20.51 -18.82 4.27
C ALA A 258 20.32 -17.71 3.22
N CYS A 259 19.36 -17.84 2.30
CA CYS A 259 19.03 -16.86 1.27
C CYS A 259 17.69 -16.17 1.50
N SER A 260 17.12 -16.34 2.69
CA SER A 260 15.83 -15.81 3.07
C SER A 260 15.95 -14.38 3.59
N SER A 261 15.23 -13.45 2.95
CA SER A 261 15.00 -12.10 3.47
C SER A 261 13.59 -11.94 4.03
N TYR A 262 13.47 -11.20 5.13
CA TYR A 262 12.22 -11.18 5.92
C TYR A 262 11.50 -9.85 5.93
N GLY A 263 12.12 -8.75 5.48
CA GLY A 263 11.57 -7.41 5.68
C GLY A 263 10.16 -7.24 5.10
N ASN A 264 10.00 -7.33 3.78
CA ASN A 264 8.70 -7.17 3.13
C ASN A 264 7.70 -8.28 3.53
N ARG A 265 8.19 -9.49 3.78
CA ARG A 265 7.38 -10.60 4.34
C ARG A 265 6.79 -10.25 5.71
N ASN A 266 7.64 -9.79 6.63
CA ASN A 266 7.24 -9.43 7.98
C ASN A 266 6.30 -8.23 7.98
N PHE A 267 6.53 -7.25 7.09
CA PHE A 267 5.59 -6.16 6.87
C PHE A 267 4.19 -6.71 6.56
N TYR A 268 4.08 -7.57 5.55
CA TYR A 268 2.81 -8.17 5.16
C TYR A 268 2.16 -8.94 6.30
N LEU A 269 2.90 -9.85 6.94
CA LEU A 269 2.40 -10.65 8.07
C LEU A 269 1.89 -9.79 9.23
N TYR A 270 2.69 -8.81 9.68
CA TYR A 270 2.25 -7.91 10.76
C TYR A 270 1.02 -7.10 10.35
N PHE A 271 0.96 -6.62 9.11
CA PHE A 271 -0.18 -5.86 8.64
C PHE A 271 -1.45 -6.71 8.58
N THR A 272 -1.39 -7.92 8.00
CA THR A 272 -2.54 -8.82 7.91
C THR A 272 -2.99 -9.30 9.29
N ASP A 273 -2.06 -9.67 10.16
CA ASP A 273 -2.39 -10.15 11.51
C ASP A 273 -3.02 -9.06 12.38
N TRP A 274 -2.63 -7.79 12.21
CA TRP A 274 -3.05 -6.71 13.10
C TRP A 274 -4.20 -5.88 12.54
N PHE A 275 -4.29 -5.77 11.22
CA PHE A 275 -5.20 -4.85 10.53
C PHE A 275 -5.97 -5.54 9.39
N ASN A 276 -5.99 -6.88 9.39
CA ASN A 276 -6.75 -7.76 8.51
C ASN A 276 -6.18 -7.90 7.09
N SER A 277 -6.25 -6.86 6.26
CA SER A 277 -5.93 -6.98 4.83
C SER A 277 -5.07 -5.83 4.33
N THR A 278 -4.03 -6.16 3.56
CA THR A 278 -3.22 -5.18 2.81
C THR A 278 -3.90 -4.71 1.52
N GLN A 279 -5.01 -5.34 1.16
CA GLN A 279 -5.86 -4.97 0.05
C GLN A 279 -7.17 -4.42 0.59
N ILE A 280 -7.83 -3.53 -0.15
CA ILE A 280 -9.24 -3.30 0.15
C ILE A 280 -9.99 -4.53 -0.35
N PRO A 281 -10.80 -5.20 0.50
CA PRO A 281 -11.70 -6.24 0.00
C PRO A 281 -12.60 -5.61 -1.05
N ILE A 282 -12.43 -6.00 -2.32
CA ILE A 282 -13.40 -5.68 -3.35
C ILE A 282 -14.60 -6.57 -3.05
N ASN A 283 -15.49 -6.10 -2.16
CA ASN A 283 -16.76 -6.77 -1.89
C ASN A 283 -17.76 -6.53 -3.04
N CYS A 284 -17.42 -5.69 -4.02
CA CYS A 284 -18.24 -5.46 -5.20
C CYS A 284 -18.06 -6.59 -6.22
N VAL A 285 -18.87 -7.64 -6.11
CA VAL A 285 -18.88 -8.77 -7.05
C VAL A 285 -19.97 -8.64 -8.13
N GLY A 286 -20.60 -7.46 -8.28
CA GLY A 286 -21.69 -7.27 -9.24
C GLY A 286 -23.00 -7.96 -8.90
N THR A 287 -23.11 -8.50 -7.68
CA THR A 287 -24.29 -9.25 -7.22
C THR A 287 -25.30 -8.38 -6.48
N GLU A 288 -24.96 -7.12 -6.19
CA GLU A 288 -25.85 -6.15 -5.56
C GLU A 288 -26.87 -5.61 -6.58
N LYS A 289 -28.09 -5.33 -6.11
CA LYS A 289 -29.10 -4.67 -6.93
C LYS A 289 -28.67 -3.20 -7.18
N PRO A 290 -28.55 -2.75 -8.44
CA PRO A 290 -28.20 -1.36 -8.72
C PRO A 290 -29.23 -0.37 -8.14
N ASN A 291 -28.75 0.76 -7.63
CA ASN A 291 -29.57 1.91 -7.21
C ASN A 291 -30.37 2.48 -8.38
N SER A 292 -31.45 3.22 -8.08
CA SER A 292 -32.32 3.84 -9.08
C SER A 292 -31.65 4.90 -9.97
N PHE A 293 -30.39 5.26 -9.69
CA PHE A 293 -29.60 6.22 -10.44
C PHE A 293 -28.11 5.87 -10.39
N VAL A 294 -27.41 6.25 -11.45
CA VAL A 294 -25.95 6.15 -11.55
C VAL A 294 -25.35 7.44 -11.02
N ARG A 295 -24.38 7.31 -10.11
CA ARG A 295 -23.58 8.40 -9.59
C ARG A 295 -22.30 8.53 -10.39
N SER A 296 -21.79 9.76 -10.48
CA SER A 296 -20.42 10.00 -10.91
C SER A 296 -19.55 10.34 -9.71
N PHE A 297 -18.32 9.88 -9.78
CA PHE A 297 -17.28 10.07 -8.78
C PHE A 297 -16.09 10.68 -9.49
N TYR A 298 -15.57 11.79 -8.98
CA TYR A 298 -14.44 12.50 -9.57
C TYR A 298 -13.20 12.38 -8.69
N ASN A 299 -12.08 11.91 -9.26
CA ASN A 299 -10.81 11.89 -8.55
C ASN A 299 -9.99 13.15 -8.87
N PRO A 300 -9.77 14.07 -7.91
CA PRO A 300 -9.05 15.33 -8.17
C PRO A 300 -7.55 15.15 -8.41
N ARG A 301 -6.98 13.95 -8.15
CA ARG A 301 -5.55 13.66 -8.41
C ARG A 301 -5.33 13.14 -9.82
N THR A 302 -6.18 12.20 -10.25
CA THR A 302 -6.05 11.55 -11.56
C THR A 302 -6.92 12.20 -12.63
N PHE A 303 -7.82 13.11 -12.24
CA PHE A 303 -8.87 13.69 -13.06
C PHE A 303 -9.88 12.67 -13.59
N ASP A 304 -9.85 11.44 -13.08
CA ASP A 304 -10.70 10.35 -13.53
C ASP A 304 -12.15 10.54 -13.08
N HIS A 305 -13.08 10.08 -13.92
CA HIS A 305 -14.50 9.97 -13.60
C HIS A 305 -14.92 8.52 -13.58
N PHE A 306 -15.46 8.09 -12.46
CA PHE A 306 -15.98 6.75 -12.27
C PHE A 306 -17.51 6.79 -12.14
N TYR A 307 -18.19 5.84 -12.79
CA TYR A 307 -19.65 5.78 -12.80
C TYR A 307 -20.15 4.46 -12.18
N SER A 308 -21.07 4.56 -11.22
CA SER A 308 -21.69 3.38 -10.63
C SER A 308 -23.04 3.65 -9.99
N ALA A 309 -23.90 2.64 -10.01
CA ALA A 309 -25.12 2.55 -9.21
C ALA A 309 -25.01 1.54 -8.05
N LEU A 310 -23.87 0.87 -7.86
CA LEU A 310 -23.69 -0.09 -6.78
C LEU A 310 -23.35 0.62 -5.46
N ASP A 311 -23.97 0.22 -4.35
CA ASP A 311 -23.73 0.85 -3.05
C ASP A 311 -22.31 0.55 -2.53
N CYS A 312 -21.81 -0.66 -2.80
CA CYS A 312 -20.45 -1.03 -2.42
C CYS A 312 -19.38 -0.14 -3.07
N ASP A 313 -19.62 0.37 -4.28
CA ASP A 313 -18.70 1.26 -4.99
C ASP A 313 -18.60 2.62 -4.31
N ILE A 314 -19.69 3.13 -3.71
CA ILE A 314 -19.72 4.46 -3.09
C ILE A 314 -18.66 4.56 -1.99
N SER A 315 -18.73 3.64 -1.02
CA SER A 315 -17.81 3.65 0.12
C SER A 315 -16.37 3.37 -0.31
N PHE A 316 -16.19 2.59 -1.38
CA PHE A 316 -14.89 2.23 -1.92
C PHE A 316 -14.22 3.42 -2.62
N LEU A 317 -14.94 4.08 -3.51
CA LEU A 317 -14.46 5.23 -4.29
C LEU A 317 -14.17 6.44 -3.39
N GLU A 318 -14.98 6.68 -2.37
CA GLU A 318 -14.71 7.74 -1.39
C GLU A 318 -13.41 7.47 -0.60
N ARG A 319 -13.12 6.20 -0.26
CA ARG A 319 -11.82 5.80 0.35
C ARG A 319 -10.64 5.92 -0.62
N LEU A 320 -10.89 5.77 -1.92
CA LEU A 320 -9.93 6.01 -2.99
C LEU A 320 -9.66 7.51 -3.24
N GLY A 321 -10.36 8.40 -2.54
CA GLY A 321 -10.22 9.85 -2.71
C GLY A 321 -11.06 10.44 -3.84
N TYR A 322 -12.00 9.66 -4.40
CA TYR A 322 -13.00 10.22 -5.29
C TYR A 322 -14.02 11.05 -4.51
N ILE A 323 -14.44 12.13 -5.13
CA ILE A 323 -15.52 13.00 -4.67
C ILE A 323 -16.80 12.52 -5.35
N ASN A 324 -17.79 12.14 -4.55
CA ASN A 324 -19.12 11.80 -5.05
C ASN A 324 -19.80 13.07 -5.60
N GLU A 325 -19.99 13.13 -6.92
CA GLU A 325 -20.62 14.26 -7.61
C GLU A 325 -22.15 14.13 -7.70
N GLY A 326 -22.72 13.09 -7.10
CA GLY A 326 -24.16 12.82 -7.11
C GLY A 326 -24.67 12.12 -8.37
N ALA A 327 -26.00 12.04 -8.46
CA ALA A 327 -26.70 11.36 -9.55
C ALA A 327 -26.51 12.06 -10.90
N LYS A 328 -26.22 11.30 -11.96
CA LYS A 328 -26.11 11.81 -13.33
C LYS A 328 -27.17 11.28 -14.28
N PHE A 329 -27.57 10.01 -14.15
CA PHE A 329 -28.59 9.38 -15.01
C PHE A 329 -29.39 8.34 -14.24
N ASN A 330 -30.64 8.12 -14.65
CA ASN A 330 -31.52 7.12 -14.04
C ASN A 330 -31.15 5.72 -14.50
N THR A 331 -31.27 4.72 -13.62
CA THR A 331 -31.25 3.33 -14.06
C THR A 331 -32.66 2.88 -14.43
N THR A 332 -32.77 1.94 -15.36
CA THR A 332 -34.02 1.22 -15.63
C THR A 332 -34.18 0.07 -14.61
N PRO A 333 -35.39 -0.20 -14.08
CA PRO A 333 -35.62 -1.39 -13.26
C PRO A 333 -35.18 -2.66 -14.00
N SER A 334 -34.44 -3.54 -13.32
CA SER A 334 -33.86 -4.76 -13.93
C SER A 334 -34.90 -5.76 -14.43
N ASP A 335 -36.14 -5.66 -13.94
CA ASP A 335 -37.29 -6.48 -14.32
C ASP A 335 -38.12 -5.86 -15.47
N ALA A 336 -37.76 -4.66 -15.95
CA ALA A 336 -38.43 -4.06 -17.09
C ALA A 336 -38.11 -4.85 -18.38
N PRO A 337 -39.10 -5.14 -19.26
CA PRO A 337 -38.88 -5.90 -20.48
C PRO A 337 -37.88 -5.28 -21.48
N TRP A 338 -37.66 -3.97 -21.36
CA TRP A 338 -36.76 -3.17 -22.20
C TRP A 338 -35.47 -2.77 -21.48
N ALA A 339 -35.18 -3.37 -20.31
CA ALA A 339 -33.93 -3.13 -19.60
C ALA A 339 -32.77 -3.80 -20.34
N VAL A 340 -31.68 -3.05 -20.50
CA VAL A 340 -30.43 -3.54 -21.09
C VAL A 340 -29.34 -3.46 -20.02
N PRO A 341 -28.61 -4.54 -19.71
CA PRO A 341 -27.56 -4.51 -18.70
C PRO A 341 -26.33 -3.74 -19.20
N ILE A 342 -25.72 -2.94 -18.33
CA ILE A 342 -24.42 -2.32 -18.56
C ILE A 342 -23.39 -2.99 -17.68
N TYR A 343 -22.35 -3.51 -18.31
CA TYR A 343 -21.22 -4.16 -17.68
C TYR A 343 -20.06 -3.19 -17.50
N ARG A 344 -19.31 -3.34 -16.40
CA ARG A 344 -18.05 -2.61 -16.18
C ARG A 344 -16.84 -3.52 -16.34
N TYR A 345 -15.91 -3.08 -17.18
CA TYR A 345 -14.67 -3.78 -17.46
C TYR A 345 -13.47 -2.91 -17.09
N TYR A 346 -12.37 -3.56 -16.71
CA TYR A 346 -11.13 -2.92 -16.30
C TYR A 346 -9.95 -3.42 -17.14
N ASN A 347 -9.11 -2.52 -17.64
CA ASN A 347 -7.86 -2.87 -18.29
C ASN A 347 -6.69 -2.66 -17.31
N PRO A 348 -6.02 -3.74 -16.86
CA PRO A 348 -4.94 -3.64 -15.88
C PRO A 348 -3.66 -2.98 -16.42
N ASP A 349 -3.46 -2.99 -17.74
CA ASP A 349 -2.27 -2.40 -18.37
C ASP A 349 -2.39 -0.87 -18.46
N THR A 350 -3.61 -0.36 -18.64
CA THR A 350 -3.88 1.08 -18.81
C THR A 350 -4.54 1.73 -17.60
N GLY A 351 -5.06 0.94 -16.65
CA GLY A 351 -5.82 1.43 -15.50
C GLY A 351 -7.22 1.91 -15.85
N MET A 352 -7.72 1.60 -17.05
CA MET A 352 -8.95 2.18 -17.59
C MET A 352 -10.20 1.33 -17.32
N HIS A 353 -11.30 2.02 -17.02
CA HIS A 353 -12.63 1.42 -16.93
C HIS A 353 -13.48 1.77 -18.15
N VAL A 354 -14.31 0.82 -18.58
CA VAL A 354 -15.33 1.04 -19.61
C VAL A 354 -16.69 0.47 -19.18
N TRP A 355 -17.76 1.14 -19.60
CA TRP A 355 -19.15 0.77 -19.34
C TRP A 355 -19.85 0.46 -20.66
N THR A 356 -20.28 -0.78 -20.87
CA THR A 356 -20.87 -1.18 -22.15
C THR A 356 -21.90 -2.30 -22.03
N ALA A 357 -22.85 -2.31 -22.96
CA ALA A 357 -23.79 -3.42 -23.18
C ALA A 357 -23.30 -4.40 -24.27
N ALA A 358 -22.19 -4.10 -24.96
CA ALA A 358 -21.76 -4.82 -26.16
C ALA A 358 -21.19 -6.21 -25.89
N PHE A 359 -20.65 -6.43 -24.70
CA PHE A 359 -20.12 -7.71 -24.27
C PHE A 359 -20.93 -8.11 -23.04
N SER A 360 -21.59 -9.26 -23.11
CA SER A 360 -22.49 -9.73 -22.06
C SER A 360 -21.90 -10.92 -21.31
N THR A 361 -20.85 -11.55 -21.85
CA THR A 361 -20.12 -12.63 -21.19
C THR A 361 -18.60 -12.41 -21.20
N PRO A 362 -17.85 -12.99 -20.24
CA PRO A 362 -16.40 -12.97 -20.23
C PRO A 362 -15.76 -13.56 -21.50
N GLU A 363 -16.39 -14.56 -22.12
CA GLU A 363 -15.92 -15.19 -23.36
C GLU A 363 -16.01 -14.23 -24.55
N GLU A 364 -17.08 -13.45 -24.67
CA GLU A 364 -17.23 -12.40 -25.70
C GLU A 364 -16.16 -11.33 -25.56
N LEU A 365 -15.88 -10.90 -24.31
CA LEU A 365 -14.81 -9.96 -24.01
C LEU A 365 -13.43 -10.54 -24.36
N ALA A 366 -13.13 -11.77 -23.95
CA ALA A 366 -11.85 -12.42 -24.24
C ALA A 366 -11.63 -12.58 -25.75
N ALA A 367 -12.68 -12.92 -26.51
CA ALA A 367 -12.63 -13.04 -27.97
C ALA A 367 -12.33 -11.70 -28.66
N SER A 368 -12.71 -10.57 -28.05
CA SER A 368 -12.45 -9.23 -28.59
C SER A 368 -10.97 -8.82 -28.57
N LYS A 369 -10.12 -9.51 -27.79
CA LYS A 369 -8.68 -9.22 -27.63
C LYS A 369 -8.36 -7.76 -27.24
N THR A 370 -9.27 -7.10 -26.54
CA THR A 370 -9.15 -5.70 -26.14
C THR A 370 -8.21 -5.47 -24.94
N GLY A 371 -7.85 -6.52 -24.20
CA GLY A 371 -7.04 -6.44 -22.98
C GLY A 371 -7.85 -6.11 -21.72
N TYR A 372 -9.15 -5.85 -21.85
CA TYR A 372 -10.05 -5.63 -20.72
C TYR A 372 -10.44 -6.95 -20.04
N GLN A 373 -10.68 -6.88 -18.74
CA GLN A 373 -11.13 -7.97 -17.88
C GLN A 373 -12.46 -7.61 -17.21
N THR A 374 -13.26 -8.64 -16.89
CA THR A 374 -14.50 -8.44 -16.11
C THR A 374 -14.15 -8.00 -14.70
N GLU A 375 -14.68 -6.85 -14.28
CA GLU A 375 -14.42 -6.31 -12.94
C GLU A 375 -15.60 -6.59 -12.00
N ALA A 376 -16.76 -5.99 -12.28
CA ALA A 376 -17.91 -6.01 -11.38
C ALA A 376 -19.20 -6.56 -12.04
N GLY A 377 -19.13 -7.22 -13.21
CA GLY A 377 -20.33 -7.70 -13.90
C GLY A 377 -21.29 -6.54 -14.24
N ILE A 378 -22.60 -6.72 -13.98
CA ILE A 378 -23.64 -5.70 -14.22
C ILE A 378 -23.55 -4.61 -13.15
N VAL A 379 -23.36 -3.37 -13.56
CA VAL A 379 -23.27 -2.22 -12.64
C VAL A 379 -24.52 -1.35 -12.62
N PHE A 380 -25.29 -1.33 -13.71
CA PHE A 380 -26.62 -0.71 -13.79
C PHE A 380 -27.36 -1.22 -15.04
N TYR A 381 -28.65 -0.90 -15.15
CA TYR A 381 -29.45 -1.17 -16.34
C TYR A 381 -29.81 0.13 -17.04
N THR A 382 -29.68 0.13 -18.37
CA THR A 382 -30.11 1.17 -19.31
C THR A 382 -31.42 0.75 -19.98
N VAL A 383 -31.94 1.61 -20.87
CA VAL A 383 -33.16 1.39 -21.65
C VAL A 383 -32.81 1.04 -23.10
N SER A 384 -33.59 0.16 -23.73
CA SER A 384 -33.47 -0.14 -25.16
C SER A 384 -33.58 1.10 -26.04
N ALA A 385 -32.81 1.14 -27.13
CA ALA A 385 -32.79 2.22 -28.11
C ALA A 385 -34.15 2.44 -28.83
N ASP A 386 -35.04 1.45 -28.79
CA ASP A 386 -36.35 1.50 -29.45
C ASP A 386 -37.42 2.21 -28.60
N MET A 387 -37.11 2.59 -27.36
CA MET A 387 -38.08 3.20 -26.45
C MET A 387 -38.29 4.69 -26.77
N PRO A 388 -39.53 5.19 -26.68
CA PRO A 388 -39.80 6.62 -26.88
C PRO A 388 -39.29 7.46 -25.70
N GLY A 389 -38.88 8.71 -25.98
CA GLY A 389 -38.52 9.68 -24.95
C GLY A 389 -37.16 9.47 -24.27
N ILE A 390 -36.28 8.68 -24.89
CA ILE A 390 -34.95 8.38 -24.36
C ILE A 390 -33.90 9.41 -24.80
N THR A 391 -32.87 9.59 -23.98
CA THR A 391 -31.71 10.46 -24.24
C THR A 391 -30.45 9.61 -24.44
N PRO A 392 -29.70 9.78 -25.54
CA PRO A 392 -28.43 9.10 -25.73
C PRO A 392 -27.35 9.63 -24.78
N ILE A 393 -26.62 8.69 -24.17
CA ILE A 393 -25.44 8.94 -23.35
C ILE A 393 -24.21 8.52 -24.14
N ALA A 394 -23.30 9.47 -24.33
CA ALA A 394 -22.10 9.31 -25.11
C ALA A 394 -20.86 9.14 -24.23
N SER A 395 -19.88 8.41 -24.76
CA SER A 395 -18.52 8.35 -24.24
C SER A 395 -17.63 9.38 -24.91
N PHE A 396 -16.80 10.01 -24.09
CA PHE A 396 -15.76 10.95 -24.48
C PHE A 396 -14.42 10.40 -24.03
N TYR A 397 -13.43 10.38 -24.93
CA TYR A 397 -12.11 9.85 -24.64
C TYR A 397 -11.03 10.93 -24.82
N ASN A 398 -10.12 11.04 -23.87
CA ASN A 398 -8.97 11.93 -23.99
C ASN A 398 -7.72 11.12 -24.36
N PRO A 399 -7.19 11.22 -25.60
CA PRO A 399 -6.05 10.41 -26.05
C PRO A 399 -4.72 10.74 -25.36
N LYS A 400 -4.64 11.85 -24.60
CA LYS A 400 -3.43 12.22 -23.85
C LYS A 400 -3.41 11.64 -22.45
N THR A 401 -4.57 11.57 -21.80
CA THR A 401 -4.69 11.09 -20.42
C THR A 401 -5.30 9.69 -20.33
N TYR A 402 -5.79 9.16 -21.45
CA TYR A 402 -6.54 7.92 -21.60
C TYR A 402 -7.91 7.90 -20.90
N LEU A 403 -8.29 8.99 -20.23
CA LEU A 403 -9.51 9.10 -19.44
C LEU A 403 -10.78 9.06 -20.29
N HIS A 404 -11.84 8.46 -19.73
CA HIS A 404 -13.17 8.46 -20.30
C HIS A 404 -14.12 9.31 -19.45
N ALA A 405 -15.08 9.96 -20.09
CA ALA A 405 -16.18 10.65 -19.43
C ALA A 405 -17.51 10.30 -20.13
N LEU A 406 -18.58 10.24 -19.35
CA LEU A 406 -19.94 9.98 -19.84
C LEU A 406 -20.80 11.24 -19.70
N GLY A 407 -21.56 11.53 -20.74
CA GLY A 407 -22.49 12.66 -20.76
C GLY A 407 -23.53 12.55 -21.86
N THR A 408 -24.58 13.36 -21.81
CA THR A 408 -25.57 13.44 -22.90
C THR A 408 -24.91 13.83 -24.21
N THR A 409 -25.42 13.34 -25.34
CA THR A 409 -24.88 13.71 -26.66
C THR A 409 -24.94 15.25 -26.85
N PRO A 410 -23.78 15.93 -27.00
CA PRO A 410 -23.72 17.37 -27.14
C PRO A 410 -24.04 17.79 -28.57
N THR A 411 -24.33 19.08 -28.75
CA THR A 411 -24.32 19.74 -30.05
C THR A 411 -22.91 19.75 -30.68
N ASP A 412 -22.82 19.92 -32.00
CA ASP A 412 -21.52 20.02 -32.71
C ASP A 412 -20.62 21.12 -32.15
N GLN A 413 -21.22 22.22 -31.67
CA GLN A 413 -20.50 23.31 -31.04
C GLN A 413 -19.89 22.89 -29.70
N GLU A 414 -20.66 22.19 -28.86
CA GLU A 414 -20.18 21.67 -27.58
C GLU A 414 -19.08 20.61 -27.79
N ILE A 415 -19.20 19.74 -28.80
CA ILE A 415 -18.14 18.79 -29.16
C ILE A 415 -16.85 19.56 -29.52
N SER A 416 -16.96 20.61 -30.34
CA SER A 416 -15.81 21.46 -30.69
C SER A 416 -15.17 22.09 -29.45
N ASP A 417 -15.99 22.58 -28.53
CA ASP A 417 -15.53 23.25 -27.31
C ASP A 417 -14.92 22.28 -26.30
N ILE A 418 -15.50 21.10 -26.11
CA ILE A 418 -14.96 20.02 -25.27
C ILE A 418 -13.59 19.58 -25.81
N LYS A 419 -13.48 19.34 -27.12
CA LYS A 419 -12.20 18.99 -27.75
C LYS A 419 -11.15 20.09 -27.60
N LYS A 420 -11.53 21.36 -27.83
CA LYS A 420 -10.61 22.49 -27.72
C LYS A 420 -10.16 22.77 -26.29
N ARG A 421 -11.06 22.70 -25.32
CA ARG A 421 -10.80 23.12 -23.92
C ARG A 421 -10.25 21.99 -23.06
N ALA A 422 -10.79 20.78 -23.22
CA ALA A 422 -10.49 19.64 -22.36
C ALA A 422 -9.75 18.50 -23.08
N GLY A 423 -9.66 18.53 -24.41
CA GLY A 423 -8.91 17.54 -25.20
C GLY A 423 -9.62 16.20 -25.36
N TYR A 424 -10.93 16.15 -25.09
CA TYR A 424 -11.74 14.94 -25.25
C TYR A 424 -12.34 14.85 -26.66
N ASP A 425 -12.28 13.66 -27.24
CA ASP A 425 -12.91 13.27 -28.50
C ASP A 425 -14.20 12.49 -28.22
N LEU A 426 -15.26 12.76 -28.99
CA LEU A 426 -16.50 11.99 -28.93
C LEU A 426 -16.28 10.61 -29.55
N GLU A 427 -16.51 9.55 -28.79
CA GLU A 427 -16.42 8.17 -29.30
C GLU A 427 -17.76 7.68 -29.86
N GLY A 428 -18.87 8.19 -29.32
CA GLY A 428 -20.22 7.84 -29.76
C GLY A 428 -21.16 7.53 -28.59
N THR A 429 -22.38 7.12 -28.92
CA THR A 429 -23.39 6.73 -27.93
C THR A 429 -23.05 5.35 -27.36
N VAL A 430 -22.98 5.25 -26.04
CA VAL A 430 -22.73 3.97 -25.33
C VAL A 430 -24.00 3.34 -24.78
N PHE A 431 -24.98 4.15 -24.35
CA PHE A 431 -26.29 3.69 -23.88
C PHE A 431 -27.32 4.82 -23.85
N TYR A 432 -28.53 4.55 -23.35
CA TYR A 432 -29.65 5.51 -23.30
C TYR A 432 -30.17 5.73 -21.86
N SER A 433 -30.70 6.90 -21.55
CA SER A 433 -31.38 7.18 -20.27
C SER A 433 -32.81 7.64 -20.51
N GLN A 434 -33.73 7.28 -19.61
CA GLN A 434 -35.05 7.91 -19.50
C GLN A 434 -34.98 9.20 -18.69
#